data_AF-W4FPE9-F1
#
_entry.id   AF-W4FPE9-F1
#
_cell.length_a   1.000
_cell.length_b   1.000
_cell.length_c   1.000
_cell.angle_alpha   90.00
_cell.angle_beta   90.00
_cell.angle_gamma   90.00
#
_symmetry.space_group_name_H-M   'P 1'
#
loop_
_entity.id
_entity.type
_entity.pdbx_description
1 polymer ?
#
loop_
_entity_poly.entity_id
_entity_poly.type
_entity_poly.pdbx_seq_one_letter_code
_entity_poly.pdbx_strand_id
1 'polypeptide(L)'
;MTGNPSPLEQLNAACRGFRDTLPRLIRSMDDNGTTTSKDVVKALCLLKDVKQSTRETFLDAEVYRRRVAEQKDLVEAHHLKLQNLLYEKDNLLREIKRCRGFPTKELDKIEFKDGVLPVLVDDDRHKRHLQRLDDELSDRKALLQHQQHLKTQISSVEDATQSKHALLDALPAHLAAIEEASRPLQALLSVPISDSRDRHQAAKALPTPLYLLFCELDAYLSIHAGSGAVGIADSKAGPLSKLKLKSTRGKEGPDAATPDDADSATPPPPKRPKTSTTDHDAFIPSPQSVVLQLGLPDKPTSTTKVVFQYLPRLGVVVVDSPRFPTLLRRLFATDSGLQTPPGVSYAFKTADGAEVPMEFPADVKARPYVWAQWISGLTSVGHRLEPSVRHVMARLRQRYAAQHALYVHLDALKDKRVQVHPSIAHVSVQTKLTSFAKLSKRDDVTMAVFPEPADGATYFRAAFAPPGDLGRVVALVQISPDYPTVRPRFVLQHDLGSTVVPTTNQLKDMAAEVNEFASDLIPVGDCASYDVLIHQVRTLQLCLDEVHAASKPTEHVVGARRRSTLSVAKSTDE
;
A
#
# COMPACT_ATOMS: atom_id res chain seq x y z
N MET A 1 105.74 8.03 79.71
CA MET A 1 105.94 9.47 79.45
C MET A 1 105.60 10.22 80.71
N THR A 2 106.61 10.63 81.48
CA THR A 2 106.45 11.50 82.65
C THR A 2 105.88 12.83 82.17
N GLY A 3 104.56 12.99 82.24
CA GLY A 3 103.88 14.18 81.78
C GLY A 3 104.36 15.37 82.59
N ASN A 4 104.87 16.39 81.90
CA ASN A 4 105.04 17.69 82.52
C ASN A 4 103.70 18.09 83.16
N PRO A 5 103.68 18.54 84.43
CA PRO A 5 102.44 18.93 85.11
C PRO A 5 101.68 19.97 84.28
N SER A 6 100.35 19.96 84.30
CA SER A 6 99.58 20.90 83.47
C SER A 6 99.94 22.36 83.83
N PRO A 7 99.89 23.32 82.88
CA PRO A 7 100.26 24.69 83.17
C PRO A 7 99.49 25.31 84.35
N LEU A 8 98.25 24.85 84.57
CA LEU A 8 97.41 25.27 85.70
C LEU A 8 97.90 24.69 87.03
N GLU A 9 98.35 23.43 87.04
CA GLU A 9 98.95 22.80 88.22
C GLU A 9 100.31 23.43 88.55
N GLN A 10 101.12 23.74 87.54
CA GLN A 10 102.39 24.47 87.69
C GLN A 10 102.17 25.88 88.26
N LEU A 11 101.16 26.59 87.76
CA LEU A 11 100.75 27.89 88.29
C LEU A 11 100.34 27.79 89.76
N ASN A 12 99.47 26.83 90.09
CA ASN A 12 99.03 26.62 91.46
C ASN A 12 100.18 26.22 92.41
N ALA A 13 101.18 25.50 91.91
CA ALA A 13 102.38 25.16 92.68
C ALA A 13 103.29 26.38 92.89
N ALA A 14 103.52 27.19 91.85
CA ALA A 14 104.33 28.40 91.92
C ALA A 14 103.68 29.48 92.83
N CYS A 15 102.36 29.67 92.75
CA CYS A 15 101.60 30.55 93.64
C CYS A 15 101.68 30.10 95.10
N ARG A 16 101.57 28.79 95.38
CA ARG A 16 101.74 28.24 96.73
C ARG A 16 103.16 28.46 97.25
N GLY A 17 104.17 28.14 96.44
CA GLY A 17 105.57 28.38 96.78
C GLY A 17 105.85 29.85 97.08
N PHE A 18 105.31 30.77 96.28
CA PHE A 18 105.45 32.21 96.50
C PHE A 18 104.82 32.64 97.82
N ARG A 19 103.60 32.15 98.11
CA ARG A 19 102.87 32.40 99.37
C ARG A 19 103.62 31.92 100.61
N ASP A 20 104.37 30.82 100.50
CA ASP A 20 105.18 30.28 101.61
C ASP A 20 106.53 31.02 101.81
N THR A 21 107.02 31.70 100.77
CA THR A 21 108.24 32.52 100.82
C THR A 21 107.99 33.97 101.23
N LEU A 22 106.79 34.51 100.95
CA LEU A 22 106.42 35.90 101.22
C LEU A 22 106.56 36.31 102.71
N PRO A 23 106.10 35.52 103.70
CA PRO A 23 106.22 35.89 105.11
C PRO A 23 107.67 35.95 105.60
N ARG A 24 108.56 35.13 105.01
CA ARG A 24 109.99 35.13 105.31
C ARG A 24 110.69 36.38 104.76
N LEU A 25 110.26 36.81 103.57
CA LEU A 25 110.74 38.03 102.91
C LEU A 25 110.33 39.30 103.66
N ILE A 26 109.07 39.37 104.12
CA ILE A 26 108.55 40.50 104.91
C ILE A 26 109.34 40.67 106.21
N ARG A 27 109.62 39.58 106.94
CA ARG A 27 110.45 39.61 108.15
C ARG A 27 111.89 40.06 107.89
N SER A 28 112.45 39.76 106.72
CA SER A 28 113.82 40.17 106.35
C SER A 28 113.95 41.65 105.92
N MET A 29 112.84 42.35 105.66
CA MET A 29 112.85 43.79 105.36
C MET A 29 112.95 44.67 106.62
N ASP A 30 112.58 44.13 107.79
CA ASP A 30 112.60 44.87 109.06
C ASP A 30 114.01 44.97 109.68
N ASP A 31 114.94 44.10 109.26
CA ASP A 31 116.36 44.12 109.64
C ASP A 31 117.19 44.83 108.56
N ASN A 32 117.79 45.98 108.89
CA ASN A 32 118.51 46.86 107.96
C ASN A 32 119.89 46.28 107.50
N GLY A 33 119.88 45.22 106.67
CA GLY A 33 121.06 44.55 106.13
C GLY A 33 121.14 44.56 104.59
N THR A 34 122.18 45.20 104.04
CA THR A 34 122.43 45.43 102.60
C THR A 34 122.97 44.21 101.83
N THR A 35 122.36 43.03 101.99
CA THR A 35 122.69 41.83 101.20
C THR A 35 121.44 41.17 100.64
N THR A 36 121.38 41.00 99.31
CA THR A 36 120.32 40.30 98.58
C THR A 36 120.15 38.87 99.10
N SER A 37 119.19 38.68 100.01
CA SER A 37 118.88 37.37 100.61
C SER A 37 118.42 36.36 99.54
N LYS A 38 118.82 35.09 99.70
CA LYS A 38 118.43 33.97 98.82
C LYS A 38 116.91 33.85 98.63
N ASP A 39 116.14 34.34 99.60
CA ASP A 39 114.68 34.36 99.55
C ASP A 39 114.12 35.36 98.52
N VAL A 40 114.80 36.50 98.27
CA VAL A 40 114.44 37.47 97.22
C VAL A 40 114.59 36.85 95.84
N VAL A 41 115.71 36.15 95.60
CA VAL A 41 115.97 35.45 94.33
C VAL A 41 114.96 34.33 94.12
N LYS A 42 114.65 33.55 95.17
CA LYS A 42 113.65 32.48 95.10
C LYS A 42 112.24 33.01 94.81
N ALA A 43 111.84 34.11 95.43
CA ALA A 43 110.56 34.76 95.19
C ALA A 43 110.46 35.33 93.76
N LEU A 44 111.54 35.92 93.23
CA LEU A 44 111.60 36.39 91.84
C LEU A 44 111.51 35.25 90.83
N CYS A 45 112.16 34.10 91.08
CA CYS A 45 112.01 32.90 90.25
C CYS A 45 110.56 32.38 90.28
N LEU A 46 109.95 32.27 91.47
CA LEU A 46 108.56 31.85 91.59
C LEU A 46 107.58 32.83 90.92
N LEU A 47 107.84 34.13 90.98
CA LEU A 47 107.04 35.14 90.28
C LEU A 47 107.18 35.02 88.75
N LYS A 48 108.39 34.72 88.25
CA LYS A 48 108.62 34.40 86.84
C LYS A 48 107.82 33.16 86.45
N ASP A 49 107.86 32.10 87.26
CA ASP A 49 107.14 30.86 87.00
C ASP A 49 105.63 31.06 87.02
N VAL A 50 105.10 31.90 87.93
CA VAL A 50 103.69 32.32 87.92
C VAL A 50 103.34 33.05 86.62
N LYS A 51 104.16 34.01 86.18
CA LYS A 51 103.94 34.73 84.91
C LYS A 51 104.03 33.82 83.67
N GLN A 52 104.95 32.86 83.69
CA GLN A 52 105.12 31.91 82.60
C GLN A 52 103.96 30.91 82.56
N SER A 53 103.61 30.29 83.67
CA SER A 53 102.52 29.32 83.76
C SER A 53 101.14 29.95 83.54
N THR A 54 100.89 31.18 84.00
CA THR A 54 99.70 31.96 83.60
C THR A 54 99.64 32.19 82.10
N ARG A 55 100.76 32.57 81.47
CA ARG A 55 100.80 32.72 80.02
C ARG A 55 100.51 31.41 79.30
N GLU A 56 101.09 30.30 79.76
CA GLU A 56 100.88 28.96 79.19
C GLU A 56 99.42 28.50 79.36
N THR A 57 98.77 28.73 80.51
CA THR A 57 97.34 28.42 80.68
C THR A 57 96.44 29.25 79.78
N PHE A 58 96.73 30.53 79.58
CA PHE A 58 95.99 31.37 78.64
C PHE A 58 96.16 30.89 77.19
N LEU A 59 97.37 30.50 76.79
CA LEU A 59 97.64 29.95 75.46
C LEU A 59 96.90 28.63 75.25
N ASP A 60 96.93 27.71 76.22
CA ASP A 60 96.17 26.45 76.16
C ASP A 60 94.66 26.72 76.06
N ALA A 61 94.12 27.62 76.88
CA ALA A 61 92.71 28.01 76.81
C ALA A 61 92.34 28.61 75.45
N GLU A 62 93.25 29.36 74.83
CA GLU A 62 93.07 29.89 73.47
C GLU A 62 93.08 28.78 72.42
N VAL A 63 93.97 27.79 72.53
CA VAL A 63 94.01 26.60 71.64
C VAL A 63 92.71 25.79 71.77
N TYR A 64 92.24 25.53 72.98
CA TYR A 64 90.95 24.85 73.20
C TYR A 64 89.79 25.66 72.61
N ARG A 65 89.78 26.99 72.79
CA ARG A 65 88.76 27.87 72.22
C ARG A 65 88.76 27.81 70.70
N ARG A 66 89.94 27.81 70.05
CA ARG A 66 90.06 27.65 68.59
C ARG A 66 89.53 26.29 68.11
N ARG A 67 89.91 25.20 68.77
CA ARG A 67 89.41 23.86 68.42
C ARG A 67 87.88 23.74 68.54
N VAL A 68 87.30 24.34 69.59
CA VAL A 68 85.83 24.38 69.76
C VAL A 68 85.19 25.23 68.66
N ALA A 69 85.80 26.36 68.29
CA ALA A 69 85.32 27.19 67.18
C ALA A 69 85.35 26.40 65.85
N GLU A 70 86.45 25.71 65.52
CA GLU A 70 86.55 24.90 64.30
C GLU A 70 85.50 23.78 64.23
N GLN A 71 85.26 23.07 65.33
CA GLN A 71 84.22 22.03 65.38
C GLN A 71 82.82 22.63 65.28
N LYS A 72 82.60 23.80 65.88
CA LYS A 72 81.35 24.55 65.75
C LYS A 72 81.12 24.96 64.29
N ASP A 73 82.12 25.50 63.61
CA ASP A 73 82.04 25.90 62.20
C ASP A 73 81.69 24.70 61.29
N LEU A 74 82.26 23.53 61.56
CA LEU A 74 81.92 22.29 60.85
C LEU A 74 80.46 21.87 61.07
N VAL A 75 79.98 21.91 62.31
CA VAL A 75 78.58 21.61 62.64
C VAL A 75 77.63 22.61 61.97
N GLU A 76 77.99 23.90 61.97
CA GLU A 76 77.20 24.95 61.30
C GLU A 76 77.15 24.72 59.78
N ALA A 77 78.26 24.32 59.15
CA ALA A 77 78.29 23.97 57.73
C ALA A 77 77.39 22.77 57.39
N HIS A 78 77.42 21.71 58.21
CA HIS A 78 76.53 20.55 58.04
C HIS A 78 75.07 20.91 58.29
N HIS A 79 74.78 21.75 59.28
CA HIS A 79 73.44 22.23 59.57
C HIS A 79 72.87 23.03 58.40
N LEU A 80 73.68 23.90 57.77
CA LEU A 80 73.30 24.65 56.58
C LEU A 80 72.96 23.70 55.41
N LYS A 81 73.76 22.65 55.20
CA LYS A 81 73.49 21.67 54.15
C LYS A 81 72.20 20.89 54.40
N LEU A 82 71.93 20.52 55.66
CA LEU A 82 70.66 19.88 56.02
C LEU A 82 69.47 20.81 55.77
N GLN A 83 69.57 22.10 56.13
CA GLN A 83 68.50 23.06 55.86
C GLN A 83 68.23 23.18 54.36
N ASN A 84 69.26 23.28 53.52
CA ASN A 84 69.09 23.33 52.06
C ASN A 84 68.30 22.11 51.53
N LEU A 85 68.61 20.90 52.00
CA LEU A 85 67.90 19.68 51.60
C LEU A 85 66.45 19.64 52.10
N LEU A 86 66.18 20.16 53.30
CA LEU A 86 64.82 20.26 53.83
C LEU A 86 63.99 21.24 52.99
N TYR A 87 64.56 22.38 52.61
CA TYR A 87 63.92 23.32 51.70
C TYR A 87 63.61 22.69 50.33
N GLU A 88 64.55 21.93 49.76
CA GLU A 88 64.35 21.24 48.48
C GLU A 88 63.24 20.19 48.58
N LYS A 89 63.25 19.36 49.64
CA LYS A 89 62.19 18.39 49.91
C LYS A 89 60.83 19.08 50.02
N ASP A 90 60.73 20.16 50.80
CA ASP A 90 59.47 20.89 50.99
C ASP A 90 59.01 21.59 49.70
N ASN A 91 59.95 22.06 48.87
CA ASN A 91 59.65 22.57 47.55
C ASN A 91 59.06 21.47 46.66
N LEU A 92 59.73 20.32 46.54
CA LEU A 92 59.26 19.20 45.74
C LEU A 92 57.91 18.65 46.23
N LEU A 93 57.69 18.58 47.54
CA LEU A 93 56.39 18.16 48.09
C LEU A 93 55.28 19.16 47.77
N ARG A 94 55.56 20.47 47.77
CA ARG A 94 54.60 21.49 47.32
C ARG A 94 54.33 21.38 45.82
N GLU A 95 55.36 21.16 45.01
CA GLU A 95 55.24 20.92 43.57
C GLU A 95 54.36 19.70 43.28
N ILE A 96 54.63 18.56 43.94
CA ILE A 96 53.84 17.33 43.79
C ILE A 96 52.37 17.56 44.18
N LYS A 97 52.13 18.25 45.31
CA LYS A 97 50.76 18.60 45.73
C LYS A 97 50.07 19.47 44.69
N ARG A 98 50.78 20.43 44.10
CA ARG A 98 50.28 21.31 43.04
C ARG A 98 49.94 20.52 41.77
N CYS A 99 50.82 19.61 41.34
CA CYS A 99 50.59 18.75 40.18
C CYS A 99 49.45 17.75 40.39
N ARG A 100 49.31 17.17 41.60
CA ARG A 100 48.20 16.27 41.95
C ARG A 100 46.86 16.99 42.07
N GLY A 101 46.88 18.25 42.49
CA GLY A 101 45.70 19.10 42.59
C GLY A 101 45.32 19.80 41.29
N PHE A 102 45.90 19.42 40.15
CA PHE A 102 45.58 20.03 38.87
C PHE A 102 44.13 19.70 38.48
N PRO A 103 43.22 20.69 38.43
CA PRO A 103 41.80 20.44 38.22
C PRO A 103 41.52 20.14 36.74
N THR A 104 41.11 18.91 36.43
CA THR A 104 40.64 18.51 35.11
C THR A 104 39.13 18.69 34.99
N LYS A 105 38.67 19.95 34.86
CA LYS A 105 37.26 20.35 34.87
C LYS A 105 36.34 19.61 33.88
N GLU A 106 36.90 19.00 32.83
CA GLU A 106 36.13 18.26 31.82
C GLU A 106 36.01 16.76 32.12
N LEU A 107 36.95 16.18 32.89
CA LEU A 107 36.87 14.77 33.29
C LEU A 107 35.81 14.54 34.38
N ASP A 108 35.57 15.55 35.22
CA ASP A 108 34.57 15.48 36.30
C ASP A 108 33.11 15.47 35.79
N LYS A 109 32.87 15.83 34.52
CA LYS A 109 31.53 15.85 33.91
C LYS A 109 31.11 14.51 33.30
N ILE A 110 32.02 13.54 33.24
CA ILE A 110 31.76 12.23 32.65
C ILE A 110 31.24 11.31 33.76
N GLU A 111 29.95 10.95 33.67
CA GLU A 111 29.36 9.96 34.57
C GLU A 111 29.78 8.54 34.13
N PHE A 112 30.73 7.95 34.85
CA PHE A 112 31.19 6.58 34.58
C PHE A 112 30.12 5.58 35.01
N LYS A 113 29.61 4.80 34.06
CA LYS A 113 28.58 3.76 34.31
C LYS A 113 29.01 2.68 35.32
N ASP A 114 30.32 2.45 35.50
CA ASP A 114 30.88 1.39 36.38
C ASP A 114 31.65 1.91 37.62
N GLY A 115 31.48 3.18 38.00
CA GLY A 115 32.09 3.75 39.22
C GLY A 115 33.57 4.17 39.11
N VAL A 116 34.17 4.55 40.25
CA VAL A 116 35.52 5.16 40.33
C VAL A 116 36.61 4.15 39.97
N LEU A 117 37.37 4.50 38.95
CA LEU A 117 38.48 3.73 38.43
C LEU A 117 39.66 3.68 39.44
N PRO A 118 40.16 2.50 39.88
CA PRO A 118 41.38 2.40 40.69
C PRO A 118 42.60 3.05 40.03
N VAL A 119 43.45 3.69 40.84
CA VAL A 119 44.59 4.56 40.46
C VAL A 119 45.83 3.78 39.96
N LEU A 120 45.68 2.51 39.57
CA LEU A 120 46.77 1.79 38.91
C LEU A 120 46.75 2.11 37.42
N VAL A 121 47.78 2.85 36.98
CA VAL A 121 47.99 3.21 35.57
C VAL A 121 48.44 1.96 34.82
N ASP A 122 47.46 1.25 34.26
CA ASP A 122 47.68 0.19 33.28
C ASP A 122 47.46 0.80 31.89
N ASP A 123 48.48 0.80 31.02
CA ASP A 123 48.46 1.53 29.73
C ASP A 123 47.28 1.09 28.84
N ASP A 124 46.86 -0.17 28.94
CA ASP A 124 45.72 -0.72 28.24
C ASP A 124 44.40 -0.09 28.66
N ARG A 125 44.29 0.32 29.92
CA ARG A 125 43.08 0.94 30.47
C ARG A 125 42.92 2.38 30.01
N HIS A 126 44.02 3.12 29.89
CA HIS A 126 43.99 4.47 29.32
C HIS A 126 43.55 4.44 27.85
N LYS A 127 44.11 3.51 27.05
CA LYS A 127 43.71 3.32 25.65
C LYS A 127 42.24 2.94 25.50
N ARG A 128 41.73 2.03 26.33
CA ARG A 128 40.29 1.68 26.35
C ARG A 128 39.41 2.88 26.73
N HIS A 129 39.87 3.75 27.63
CA HIS A 129 39.12 4.95 27.98
C HIS A 129 39.07 5.96 26.83
N LEU A 130 40.19 6.19 26.13
CA LEU A 130 40.22 7.04 24.93
C LEU A 130 39.30 6.50 23.84
N GLN A 131 39.33 5.19 23.56
CA GLN A 131 38.42 4.56 22.59
C GLN A 131 36.96 4.80 22.96
N ARG A 132 36.58 4.63 24.24
CA ARG A 132 35.22 4.92 24.69
C ARG A 132 34.83 6.39 24.49
N LEU A 133 35.75 7.33 24.71
CA LEU A 133 35.48 8.76 24.48
C LEU A 133 35.30 9.07 22.99
N ASP A 134 36.10 8.45 22.12
CA ASP A 134 35.96 8.57 20.67
C ASP A 134 34.62 7.97 20.20
N ASP A 135 34.24 6.81 20.72
CA ASP A 135 32.95 6.16 20.45
C ASP A 135 31.79 7.06 20.90
N GLU A 136 31.80 7.54 22.14
CA GLU A 136 30.77 8.46 22.66
C GLU A 136 30.67 9.77 21.86
N LEU A 137 31.82 10.29 21.42
CA LEU A 137 31.87 11.48 20.56
C LEU A 137 31.24 11.16 19.20
N SER A 138 31.56 10.01 18.61
CA SER A 138 30.99 9.55 17.34
C SER A 138 29.47 9.36 17.45
N ASP A 139 29.00 8.75 18.54
CA ASP A 139 27.59 8.54 18.84
C ASP A 139 26.85 9.87 19.00
N ARG A 140 27.42 10.82 19.76
CA ARG A 140 26.85 12.17 19.89
C ARG A 140 26.76 12.89 18.56
N LYS A 141 27.78 12.78 17.69
CA LYS A 141 27.74 13.35 16.34
C LYS A 141 26.64 12.72 15.49
N ALA A 142 26.51 11.39 15.50
CA ALA A 142 25.47 10.67 14.77
C ALA A 142 24.07 11.06 15.26
N LEU A 143 23.87 11.16 16.58
CA LEU A 143 22.60 11.58 17.18
C LEU A 143 22.24 13.03 16.81
N LEU A 144 23.22 13.95 16.80
CA LEU A 144 22.99 15.34 16.38
C LEU A 144 22.61 15.42 14.89
N GLN A 145 23.27 14.66 14.02
CA GLN A 145 22.91 14.57 12.61
C GLN A 145 21.50 13.99 12.43
N HIS A 146 21.16 12.94 13.17
CA HIS A 146 19.82 12.35 13.14
C HIS A 146 18.76 13.34 13.63
N GLN A 147 19.03 14.08 14.70
CA GLN A 147 18.15 15.14 15.20
C GLN A 147 17.94 16.25 14.17
N GLN A 148 19.01 16.68 13.48
CA GLN A 148 18.91 17.66 12.39
C GLN A 148 18.05 17.11 11.23
N HIS A 149 18.27 15.86 10.84
CA HIS A 149 17.46 15.22 9.80
C HIS A 149 15.99 15.16 10.18
N LEU A 150 15.65 14.72 11.40
CA LEU A 150 14.28 14.70 11.89
C LEU A 150 13.65 16.10 11.93
N LYS A 151 14.39 17.14 12.35
CA LYS A 151 13.89 18.52 12.30
C LYS A 151 13.56 18.97 10.88
N THR A 152 14.39 18.61 9.89
CA THR A 152 14.11 18.93 8.48
C THR A 152 12.91 18.16 7.92
N GLN A 153 12.69 16.92 8.35
CA GLN A 153 11.51 16.14 7.97
C GLN A 153 10.24 16.73 8.59
N ILE A 154 10.30 17.11 9.87
CA ILE A 154 9.17 17.76 10.57
C ILE A 154 8.80 19.06 9.86
N SER A 155 9.76 19.94 9.56
CA SER A 155 9.46 21.19 8.86
C SER A 155 8.87 20.95 7.47
N SER A 156 9.39 19.98 6.71
CA SER A 156 8.83 19.64 5.39
C SER A 156 7.39 19.12 5.47
N VAL A 157 7.07 18.31 6.48
CA VAL A 157 5.70 17.81 6.71
C VAL A 157 4.79 18.94 7.18
N GLU A 158 5.27 19.83 8.04
CA GLU A 158 4.53 21.01 8.49
C GLU A 158 4.19 21.94 7.31
N ASP A 159 5.16 22.24 6.44
CA ASP A 159 4.95 23.07 5.25
C ASP A 159 3.90 22.45 4.31
N ALA A 160 4.01 21.14 4.03
CA ALA A 160 3.04 20.41 3.20
C ALA A 160 1.64 20.31 3.83
N THR A 161 1.57 20.36 5.16
CA THR A 161 0.31 20.34 5.91
C THR A 161 -0.33 21.71 5.93
N GLN A 162 0.46 22.77 6.15
CA GLN A 162 0.02 24.16 6.07
C GLN A 162 -0.50 24.51 4.67
N SER A 163 0.17 24.07 3.60
CA SER A 163 -0.32 24.31 2.23
C SER A 163 -1.67 23.63 1.97
N LYS A 164 -1.87 22.42 2.50
CA LYS A 164 -3.15 21.69 2.39
C LYS A 164 -4.24 22.35 3.23
N HIS A 165 -3.94 22.79 4.45
CA HIS A 165 -4.89 23.53 5.28
C HIS A 165 -5.28 24.85 4.63
N ALA A 166 -4.31 25.63 4.12
CA ALA A 166 -4.60 26.87 3.41
C ALA A 166 -5.52 26.64 2.18
N LEU A 167 -5.30 25.54 1.44
CA LEU A 167 -6.20 25.16 0.35
C LEU A 167 -7.60 24.80 0.87
N LEU A 168 -7.70 23.99 1.93
CA LEU A 168 -8.98 23.57 2.52
C LEU A 168 -9.75 24.75 3.13
N ASP A 169 -9.06 25.73 3.72
CA ASP A 169 -9.63 26.94 4.30
C ASP A 169 -10.08 27.93 3.21
N ALA A 170 -9.38 27.98 2.08
CA ALA A 170 -9.77 28.78 0.91
C ALA A 170 -10.91 28.14 0.09
N LEU A 171 -11.09 26.81 0.16
CA LEU A 171 -12.04 26.06 -0.65
C LEU A 171 -13.50 26.55 -0.50
N PRO A 172 -14.04 26.83 0.70
CA PRO A 172 -15.40 27.36 0.86
C PRO A 172 -15.61 28.69 0.15
N ALA A 173 -14.61 29.59 0.19
CA ALA A 173 -14.69 30.88 -0.48
C ALA A 173 -14.68 30.72 -2.00
N HIS A 174 -13.81 29.84 -2.54
CA HIS A 174 -13.82 29.51 -3.97
C HIS A 174 -15.13 28.85 -4.42
N LEU A 175 -15.68 27.93 -3.62
CA LEU A 175 -16.98 27.30 -3.90
C LEU A 175 -18.12 28.32 -3.88
N ALA A 176 -18.13 29.25 -2.92
CA ALA A 176 -19.13 30.32 -2.85
C ALA A 176 -19.03 31.27 -4.07
N ALA A 177 -17.82 31.61 -4.51
CA ALA A 177 -17.61 32.42 -5.71
C ALA A 177 -18.11 31.71 -6.99
N ILE A 178 -17.87 30.39 -7.10
CA ILE A 178 -18.41 29.58 -8.21
C ILE A 178 -19.94 29.49 -8.12
N GLU A 179 -20.50 29.30 -6.92
CA GLU A 179 -21.94 29.27 -6.71
C GLU A 179 -22.57 30.60 -7.16
N GLU A 180 -22.05 31.73 -6.71
CA GLU A 180 -22.51 33.07 -7.09
C GLU A 180 -22.40 33.31 -8.59
N ALA A 181 -21.25 32.99 -9.20
CA ALA A 181 -21.05 33.10 -10.65
C ALA A 181 -22.03 32.22 -11.46
N SER A 182 -22.45 31.07 -10.90
CA SER A 182 -23.36 30.15 -11.57
C SER A 182 -24.85 30.52 -11.42
N ARG A 183 -25.24 31.36 -10.44
CA ARG A 183 -26.66 31.72 -10.19
C ARG A 183 -27.42 32.26 -11.41
N PRO A 184 -26.87 33.14 -12.26
CA PRO A 184 -27.57 33.61 -13.45
C PRO A 184 -27.89 32.47 -14.45
N LEU A 185 -26.96 31.52 -14.59
CA LEU A 185 -27.15 30.35 -15.45
C LEU A 185 -28.19 29.38 -14.86
N GLN A 186 -28.21 29.22 -13.54
CA GLN A 186 -29.23 28.42 -12.84
C GLN A 186 -30.63 28.99 -13.04
N ALA A 187 -30.78 30.31 -12.94
CA ALA A 187 -32.05 31.00 -13.20
C ALA A 187 -32.52 30.81 -14.65
N LEU A 188 -31.59 30.83 -15.61
CA LEU A 188 -31.92 30.59 -17.02
C LEU A 188 -32.31 29.13 -17.31
N LEU A 189 -31.62 28.17 -16.70
CA LEU A 189 -31.81 26.74 -16.96
C LEU A 189 -32.88 26.08 -16.07
N SER A 190 -33.38 26.76 -15.05
CA SER A 190 -34.40 26.26 -14.11
C SER A 190 -34.05 24.90 -13.48
N VAL A 191 -32.76 24.63 -13.23
CA VAL A 191 -32.28 23.36 -12.66
C VAL A 191 -32.24 23.45 -11.14
N PRO A 192 -33.02 22.63 -10.39
CA PRO A 192 -32.96 22.60 -8.93
C PRO A 192 -31.71 21.83 -8.46
N ILE A 193 -30.60 22.53 -8.27
CA ILE A 193 -29.33 21.93 -7.82
C ILE A 193 -29.42 21.44 -6.36
N SER A 194 -30.27 22.06 -5.53
CA SER A 194 -30.44 21.72 -4.13
C SER A 194 -30.98 20.30 -3.91
N ASP A 195 -31.96 19.85 -4.69
CA ASP A 195 -32.54 18.50 -4.57
C ASP A 195 -31.58 17.41 -5.07
N SER A 196 -30.69 17.78 -6.00
CA SER A 196 -29.62 16.93 -6.50
C SER A 196 -28.53 16.71 -5.43
N ARG A 197 -28.30 17.67 -4.53
CA ARG A 197 -27.22 17.63 -3.53
C ARG A 197 -27.33 16.45 -2.57
N ASP A 198 -28.51 16.11 -2.10
CA ASP A 198 -28.69 15.02 -1.12
C ASP A 198 -28.46 13.64 -1.75
N ARG A 199 -28.91 13.44 -2.99
CA ARG A 199 -28.60 12.23 -3.77
C ARG A 199 -27.11 12.10 -4.04
N HIS A 200 -26.45 13.21 -4.38
CA HIS A 200 -25.00 13.22 -4.59
C HIS A 200 -24.21 13.05 -3.30
N GLN A 201 -24.72 13.50 -2.14
CA GLN A 201 -24.11 13.22 -0.83
C GLN A 201 -24.09 11.72 -0.52
N ALA A 202 -25.20 11.02 -0.77
CA ALA A 202 -25.25 9.55 -0.65
C ALA A 202 -24.30 8.86 -1.65
N ALA A 203 -24.10 9.45 -2.84
CA ALA A 203 -23.20 8.97 -3.88
C ALA A 203 -21.70 9.21 -3.60
N LYS A 204 -21.32 10.04 -2.63
CA LYS A 204 -19.90 10.33 -2.31
C LYS A 204 -19.08 9.10 -1.91
N ALA A 205 -19.74 8.07 -1.40
CA ALA A 205 -19.09 6.82 -1.01
C ALA A 205 -18.79 5.89 -2.20
N LEU A 206 -19.29 6.20 -3.40
CA LEU A 206 -19.02 5.43 -4.61
C LEU A 206 -17.57 5.65 -5.11
N PRO A 207 -16.94 4.60 -5.68
CA PRO A 207 -15.73 4.75 -6.47
C PRO A 207 -15.90 5.76 -7.62
N THR A 208 -14.83 6.48 -7.98
CA THR A 208 -14.87 7.53 -9.01
C THR A 208 -15.59 7.12 -10.31
N PRO A 209 -15.34 5.92 -10.90
CA PRO A 209 -16.03 5.53 -12.13
C PRO A 209 -17.54 5.32 -11.94
N LEU A 210 -17.95 4.81 -10.78
CA LEU A 210 -19.36 4.60 -10.46
C LEU A 210 -20.07 5.92 -10.10
N TYR A 211 -19.35 6.86 -9.47
CA TYR A 211 -19.87 8.19 -9.19
C TYR A 211 -20.13 8.97 -10.48
N LEU A 212 -19.19 8.98 -11.42
CA LEU A 212 -19.39 9.60 -12.74
C LEU A 212 -20.58 8.99 -13.48
N LEU A 213 -20.66 7.66 -13.51
CA LEU A 213 -21.79 6.96 -14.10
C LEU A 213 -23.12 7.34 -13.43
N PHE A 214 -23.14 7.46 -12.10
CA PHE A 214 -24.32 7.88 -11.36
C PHE A 214 -24.78 9.28 -11.76
N CYS A 215 -23.87 10.26 -11.82
CA CYS A 215 -24.18 11.62 -12.24
C CYS A 215 -24.76 11.66 -13.66
N GLU A 216 -24.15 10.95 -14.60
CA GLU A 216 -24.61 10.89 -16.00
C GLU A 216 -25.99 10.23 -16.14
N LEU A 217 -26.24 9.14 -15.41
CA LEU A 217 -27.53 8.45 -15.43
C LEU A 217 -28.63 9.26 -14.73
N ASP A 218 -28.33 9.91 -13.60
CA ASP A 218 -29.28 10.78 -12.90
C ASP A 218 -29.65 11.98 -13.77
N ALA A 219 -28.66 12.60 -14.42
CA ALA A 219 -28.88 13.66 -15.40
C ALA A 219 -29.77 13.19 -16.56
N TYR A 220 -29.48 12.03 -17.16
CA TYR A 220 -30.31 11.49 -18.24
C TYR A 220 -31.76 11.23 -17.81
N LEU A 221 -31.95 10.63 -16.63
CA LEU A 221 -33.27 10.25 -16.12
C LEU A 221 -34.10 11.44 -15.62
N SER A 222 -33.45 12.51 -15.15
CA SER A 222 -34.15 13.76 -14.80
C SER A 222 -34.78 14.42 -16.03
N ILE A 223 -34.16 14.31 -17.20
CA ILE A 223 -34.70 14.81 -18.48
C ILE A 223 -35.79 13.86 -19.03
N HIS A 224 -35.60 12.54 -18.90
CA HIS A 224 -36.51 11.53 -19.43
C HIS A 224 -37.35 10.89 -18.31
N ALA A 225 -38.24 11.69 -17.70
CA ALA A 225 -39.13 11.22 -16.65
C ALA A 225 -39.96 9.99 -17.11
N GLY A 226 -40.09 8.99 -16.24
CA GLY A 226 -40.77 7.72 -16.56
C GLY A 226 -39.91 6.70 -17.30
N SER A 227 -38.66 7.03 -17.66
CA SER A 227 -37.73 6.07 -18.29
C SER A 227 -37.17 5.03 -17.30
N GLY A 228 -37.19 5.35 -16.01
CA GLY A 228 -36.55 4.52 -14.99
C GLY A 228 -36.15 5.31 -13.75
N ALA A 229 -35.34 4.68 -12.90
CA ALA A 229 -34.74 5.30 -11.72
C ALA A 229 -33.30 4.78 -11.53
N VAL A 230 -32.41 5.63 -11.03
CA VAL A 230 -31.06 5.23 -10.62
C VAL A 230 -30.99 5.22 -9.10
N GLY A 231 -30.33 4.21 -8.53
CA GLY A 231 -30.15 4.08 -7.08
C GLY A 231 -28.81 3.46 -6.74
N ILE A 232 -28.43 3.60 -5.47
CA ILE A 232 -27.21 3.03 -4.91
C ILE A 232 -27.60 1.81 -4.08
N ALA A 233 -26.87 0.71 -4.24
CA ALA A 233 -27.09 -0.51 -3.47
C ALA A 233 -25.76 -1.07 -2.95
N ASP A 234 -25.81 -1.69 -1.78
CA ASP A 234 -24.66 -2.40 -1.23
C ASP A 234 -24.38 -3.67 -2.06
N SER A 235 -23.14 -3.79 -2.50
CA SER A 235 -22.64 -4.98 -3.17
C SER A 235 -22.39 -6.07 -2.12
N LYS A 236 -22.78 -7.31 -2.43
CA LYS A 236 -22.48 -8.45 -1.56
C LYS A 236 -20.95 -8.61 -1.52
N ALA A 237 -20.35 -8.51 -0.33
CA ALA A 237 -18.91 -8.48 -0.08
C ALA A 237 -18.13 -9.78 -0.40
N GLY A 238 -18.70 -10.68 -1.21
CA GLY A 238 -18.06 -11.93 -1.62
C GLY A 238 -17.37 -11.80 -2.99
N PRO A 239 -16.31 -12.60 -3.25
CA PRO A 239 -15.67 -12.65 -4.56
C PRO A 239 -16.68 -13.12 -5.63
N LEU A 240 -16.68 -12.43 -6.77
CA LEU A 240 -17.61 -12.73 -7.87
C LEU A 240 -17.27 -14.05 -8.58
N SER A 241 -16.02 -14.49 -8.52
CA SER A 241 -15.52 -15.73 -9.13
C SER A 241 -15.11 -16.75 -8.07
N LYS A 242 -15.30 -18.05 -8.35
CA LYS A 242 -14.84 -19.14 -7.48
C LYS A 242 -13.40 -19.60 -7.77
N LEU A 243 -12.69 -18.92 -8.67
CA LEU A 243 -11.30 -19.22 -9.02
C LEU A 243 -10.39 -19.10 -7.79
N LYS A 244 -9.93 -20.25 -7.29
CA LYS A 244 -8.91 -20.35 -6.24
C LYS A 244 -7.53 -20.41 -6.91
N LEU A 245 -6.82 -19.29 -6.96
CA LEU A 245 -5.43 -19.24 -7.40
C LEU A 245 -4.49 -19.84 -6.35
N LYS A 246 -3.99 -21.06 -6.60
CA LYS A 246 -3.13 -21.75 -5.63
C LYS A 246 -1.71 -21.16 -5.67
N SER A 247 -1.36 -20.32 -4.70
CA SER A 247 0.04 -19.94 -4.47
C SER A 247 0.79 -21.12 -3.82
N THR A 248 1.66 -21.79 -4.58
CA THR A 248 2.58 -22.78 -4.02
C THR A 248 3.77 -22.05 -3.39
N ARG A 249 3.74 -21.94 -2.07
CA ARG A 249 4.86 -21.44 -1.26
C ARG A 249 6.05 -22.39 -1.43
N GLY A 250 7.07 -21.94 -2.17
CA GLY A 250 8.33 -22.65 -2.32
C GLY A 250 9.00 -22.85 -0.96
N LYS A 251 9.45 -24.08 -0.70
CA LYS A 251 10.26 -24.46 0.46
C LYS A 251 11.60 -23.73 0.43
N GLU A 252 12.03 -23.25 1.59
CA GLU A 252 13.38 -22.72 1.82
C GLU A 252 14.46 -23.81 1.73
N GLY A 253 15.65 -23.40 1.27
CA GLY A 253 16.97 -23.93 1.62
C GLY A 253 17.84 -24.41 0.44
N PRO A 254 19.19 -24.31 0.51
CA PRO A 254 20.06 -23.44 1.30
C PRO A 254 21.15 -22.73 0.45
N ASP A 255 21.95 -21.91 1.14
CA ASP A 255 23.13 -21.13 0.72
C ASP A 255 23.94 -21.63 -0.50
N ALA A 256 24.29 -20.68 -1.36
CA ALA A 256 25.54 -20.70 -2.11
C ALA A 256 26.10 -19.26 -2.19
N ALA A 257 27.16 -19.03 -1.44
CA ALA A 257 28.00 -17.85 -1.49
C ALA A 257 28.85 -17.85 -2.77
N THR A 258 28.96 -16.69 -3.43
CA THR A 258 30.22 -16.25 -4.04
C THR A 258 30.24 -14.71 -4.16
N PRO A 259 31.42 -14.06 -4.01
CA PRO A 259 31.58 -12.62 -3.88
C PRO A 259 32.04 -11.92 -5.17
N ASP A 260 32.05 -10.58 -5.11
CA ASP A 260 32.78 -9.57 -5.94
C ASP A 260 32.35 -9.44 -7.43
N ASP A 261 32.30 -8.27 -8.07
CA ASP A 261 32.76 -6.91 -7.78
C ASP A 261 32.12 -5.90 -8.78
N ALA A 262 32.36 -4.60 -8.54
CA ALA A 262 32.23 -3.45 -9.46
C ALA A 262 30.91 -2.63 -9.51
N ASP A 263 30.92 -1.59 -8.67
CA ASP A 263 30.79 -0.17 -9.04
C ASP A 263 29.69 0.27 -10.03
N SER A 264 28.57 0.72 -9.47
CA SER A 264 27.64 1.65 -10.13
C SER A 264 26.81 2.37 -9.06
N ALA A 265 27.15 3.63 -8.82
CA ALA A 265 26.42 4.56 -7.97
C ALA A 265 25.02 4.87 -8.55
N THR A 266 23.98 4.24 -7.99
CA THR A 266 22.61 4.77 -8.04
C THR A 266 21.83 4.22 -6.85
N PRO A 267 21.25 5.06 -5.96
CA PRO A 267 20.42 4.53 -4.88
C PRO A 267 19.16 3.91 -5.48
N PRO A 268 18.78 2.67 -5.10
CA PRO A 268 17.54 2.07 -5.60
C PRO A 268 16.34 2.85 -5.04
N PRO A 269 15.24 2.98 -5.81
CA PRO A 269 14.05 3.67 -5.34
C PRO A 269 13.48 3.00 -4.09
N PRO A 270 12.83 3.75 -3.18
CA PRO A 270 12.33 3.21 -1.93
C PRO A 270 11.39 2.03 -2.21
N LYS A 271 11.76 0.85 -1.69
CA LYS A 271 10.96 -0.37 -1.76
C LYS A 271 9.58 -0.04 -1.17
N ARG A 272 8.57 0.05 -2.04
CA ARG A 272 7.16 0.07 -1.62
C ARG A 272 6.91 -1.13 -0.70
N PRO A 273 6.13 -0.98 0.37
CA PRO A 273 5.90 -2.05 1.33
C PRO A 273 5.33 -3.26 0.60
N LYS A 274 6.03 -4.40 0.70
CA LYS A 274 5.56 -5.70 0.24
C LYS A 274 4.38 -6.10 1.11
N THR A 275 3.17 -5.68 0.75
CA THR A 275 1.95 -6.26 1.30
C THR A 275 1.74 -7.61 0.62
N SER A 276 2.03 -8.68 1.34
CA SER A 276 1.61 -10.03 1.02
C SER A 276 0.09 -10.12 1.03
N THR A 277 -0.57 -9.91 -0.11
CA THR A 277 -1.99 -10.16 -0.29
C THR A 277 -2.16 -11.14 -1.42
N THR A 278 -2.65 -12.33 -1.06
CA THR A 278 -2.98 -13.42 -1.96
C THR A 278 -3.84 -12.93 -3.14
N ASP A 279 -3.51 -13.36 -4.36
CA ASP A 279 -4.20 -13.03 -5.62
C ASP A 279 -5.69 -13.44 -5.70
N HIS A 280 -6.27 -13.94 -4.60
CA HIS A 280 -7.68 -14.31 -4.47
C HIS A 280 -8.65 -13.11 -4.41
N ASP A 281 -8.13 -11.90 -4.18
CA ASP A 281 -8.94 -10.69 -3.93
C ASP A 281 -9.21 -9.84 -5.17
N ALA A 282 -8.74 -10.26 -6.35
CA ALA A 282 -8.84 -9.47 -7.58
C ALA A 282 -10.29 -9.26 -8.07
N PHE A 283 -11.17 -10.24 -7.81
CA PHE A 283 -12.58 -10.24 -8.21
C PHE A 283 -13.54 -9.83 -7.08
N ILE A 284 -13.03 -9.15 -6.04
CA ILE A 284 -13.86 -8.57 -4.98
C ILE A 284 -14.41 -7.23 -5.47
N PRO A 285 -15.74 -7.06 -5.54
CA PRO A 285 -16.33 -5.80 -5.95
C PRO A 285 -16.25 -4.75 -4.83
N SER A 286 -16.33 -3.47 -5.22
CA SER A 286 -16.52 -2.36 -4.29
C SER A 286 -17.77 -2.60 -3.43
N PRO A 287 -17.77 -2.13 -2.17
CA PRO A 287 -18.89 -2.36 -1.25
C PRO A 287 -20.20 -1.70 -1.72
N GLN A 288 -20.12 -0.69 -2.59
CA GLN A 288 -21.28 -0.05 -3.19
C GLN A 288 -21.32 -0.29 -4.70
N SER A 289 -22.53 -0.33 -5.23
CA SER A 289 -22.88 -0.57 -6.62
C SER A 289 -23.98 0.39 -7.08
N VAL A 290 -24.00 0.69 -8.38
CA VAL A 290 -25.04 1.53 -8.98
C VAL A 290 -26.09 0.63 -9.64
N VAL A 291 -27.35 0.84 -9.30
CA VAL A 291 -28.48 0.07 -9.82
C VAL A 291 -29.35 0.96 -10.68
N LEU A 292 -29.38 0.66 -11.97
CA LEU A 292 -30.28 1.28 -12.94
C LEU A 292 -31.56 0.45 -13.06
N GLN A 293 -32.69 1.05 -12.75
CA GLN A 293 -34.02 0.49 -13.02
C GLN A 293 -34.51 1.00 -14.38
N LEU A 294 -34.78 0.09 -15.30
CA LEU A 294 -35.35 0.39 -16.61
C LEU A 294 -36.85 0.09 -16.59
N GLY A 295 -37.66 1.05 -17.05
CA GLY A 295 -39.12 0.89 -17.23
C GLY A 295 -39.53 0.91 -18.70
N LEU A 296 -40.59 0.17 -19.03
CA LEU A 296 -41.22 0.20 -20.36
C LEU A 296 -42.20 1.38 -20.45
N PRO A 297 -42.25 2.09 -21.60
CA PRO A 297 -43.20 3.20 -21.78
C PRO A 297 -44.66 2.72 -21.73
N ASP A 298 -44.95 1.55 -22.32
CA ASP A 298 -46.34 1.05 -22.45
C ASP A 298 -46.85 0.36 -21.17
N LYS A 299 -45.94 -0.08 -20.28
CA LYS A 299 -46.25 -0.84 -19.06
C LYS A 299 -45.33 -0.39 -17.91
N PRO A 300 -45.67 0.70 -17.20
CA PRO A 300 -44.80 1.27 -16.16
C PRO A 300 -44.58 0.34 -14.96
N THR A 301 -45.45 -0.65 -14.75
CA THR A 301 -45.30 -1.67 -13.69
C THR A 301 -44.22 -2.71 -14.01
N SER A 302 -43.82 -2.84 -15.28
CA SER A 302 -42.82 -3.80 -15.73
C SER A 302 -41.46 -3.12 -15.76
N THR A 303 -40.69 -3.33 -14.68
CA THR A 303 -39.32 -2.82 -14.55
C THR A 303 -38.29 -3.94 -14.46
N THR A 304 -37.05 -3.63 -14.85
CA THR A 304 -35.89 -4.51 -14.69
C THR A 304 -34.70 -3.75 -14.11
N LYS A 305 -33.79 -4.48 -13.45
CA LYS A 305 -32.58 -3.91 -12.84
C LYS A 305 -31.35 -4.27 -13.66
N VAL A 306 -30.48 -3.29 -13.86
CA VAL A 306 -29.11 -3.42 -14.38
C VAL A 306 -28.18 -2.93 -13.28
N VAL A 307 -27.24 -3.77 -12.87
CA VAL A 307 -26.37 -3.52 -11.71
C VAL A 307 -24.94 -3.33 -12.18
N PHE A 308 -24.35 -2.19 -11.87
CA PHE A 308 -22.96 -1.82 -12.15
C PHE A 308 -22.14 -1.95 -10.87
N GLN A 309 -21.06 -2.74 -10.93
CA GLN A 309 -20.13 -2.96 -9.83
C GLN A 309 -18.72 -2.62 -10.30
N TYR A 310 -17.88 -2.11 -9.41
CA TYR A 310 -16.50 -1.79 -9.73
C TYR A 310 -15.56 -2.81 -9.09
N LEU A 311 -14.56 -3.27 -9.83
CA LEU A 311 -13.50 -4.16 -9.36
C LEU A 311 -12.22 -3.33 -9.14
N PRO A 312 -11.91 -2.86 -7.91
CA PRO A 312 -10.85 -1.88 -7.68
C PRO A 312 -9.46 -2.38 -8.05
N ARG A 313 -9.21 -3.68 -7.89
CA ARG A 313 -7.93 -4.32 -8.21
C ARG A 313 -7.70 -4.43 -9.72
N LEU A 314 -8.76 -4.62 -10.49
CA LEU A 314 -8.70 -4.75 -11.94
C LEU A 314 -8.94 -3.43 -12.68
N GLY A 315 -9.47 -2.41 -11.98
CA GLY A 315 -9.77 -1.11 -12.57
C GLY A 315 -10.91 -1.16 -13.59
N VAL A 316 -11.87 -2.09 -13.45
CA VAL A 316 -12.98 -2.28 -14.42
C VAL A 316 -14.34 -2.24 -13.77
N VAL A 317 -15.33 -1.75 -14.52
CA VAL A 317 -16.75 -1.83 -14.18
C VAL A 317 -17.36 -3.09 -14.80
N VAL A 318 -18.02 -3.91 -13.99
CA VAL A 318 -18.75 -5.09 -14.45
C VAL A 318 -20.25 -4.85 -14.32
N VAL A 319 -21.03 -5.35 -15.29
CA VAL A 319 -22.47 -5.11 -15.36
C VAL A 319 -23.23 -6.44 -15.40
N ASP A 320 -24.27 -6.55 -14.58
CA ASP A 320 -25.18 -7.69 -14.54
C ASP A 320 -26.64 -7.26 -14.73
N SER A 321 -27.44 -8.16 -15.32
CA SER A 321 -28.88 -8.01 -15.50
C SER A 321 -29.58 -9.25 -14.95
N PRO A 322 -29.88 -9.28 -13.63
CA PRO A 322 -30.27 -10.51 -12.92
C PRO A 322 -31.49 -11.22 -13.51
N ARG A 323 -32.47 -10.47 -14.01
CA ARG A 323 -33.72 -11.00 -14.59
C ARG A 323 -33.56 -11.43 -16.05
N PHE A 324 -32.67 -10.78 -16.81
CA PHE A 324 -32.49 -11.01 -18.24
C PHE A 324 -31.00 -11.14 -18.59
N PRO A 325 -30.38 -12.31 -18.42
CA PRO A 325 -28.93 -12.49 -18.56
C PRO A 325 -28.35 -12.19 -19.96
N THR A 326 -29.20 -12.22 -20.99
CA THR A 326 -28.83 -11.94 -22.39
C THR A 326 -29.05 -10.49 -22.80
N LEU A 327 -29.66 -9.66 -21.95
CA LEU A 327 -30.04 -8.29 -22.28
C LEU A 327 -28.82 -7.41 -22.61
N LEU A 328 -27.72 -7.60 -21.90
CA LEU A 328 -26.52 -6.75 -22.03
C LEU A 328 -25.54 -7.25 -23.09
N ARG A 329 -25.70 -8.49 -23.56
CA ARG A 329 -24.77 -9.11 -24.52
C ARG A 329 -24.98 -8.54 -25.91
N ARG A 330 -23.88 -8.18 -26.60
CA ARG A 330 -23.90 -7.59 -27.94
C ARG A 330 -24.87 -6.41 -28.04
N LEU A 331 -24.88 -5.54 -27.03
CA LEU A 331 -25.59 -4.26 -27.11
C LEU A 331 -25.02 -3.42 -28.27
N PHE A 332 -23.70 -3.52 -28.46
CA PHE A 332 -22.95 -2.98 -29.59
C PHE A 332 -22.24 -4.12 -30.34
N ALA A 333 -22.03 -3.93 -31.64
CA ALA A 333 -21.35 -4.91 -32.48
C ALA A 333 -19.97 -5.24 -31.88
N THR A 334 -19.63 -6.53 -31.84
CA THR A 334 -18.38 -7.11 -31.29
C THR A 334 -18.24 -7.19 -29.76
N ASP A 335 -19.14 -6.61 -28.96
CA ASP A 335 -19.01 -6.64 -27.50
C ASP A 335 -19.75 -7.83 -26.85
N SER A 336 -19.03 -8.93 -26.62
CA SER A 336 -19.54 -10.12 -25.95
C SER A 336 -19.46 -10.04 -24.42
N GLY A 337 -18.65 -9.11 -23.88
CA GLY A 337 -18.31 -9.04 -22.46
C GLY A 337 -17.42 -10.19 -21.95
N LEU A 338 -16.85 -11.01 -22.86
CA LEU A 338 -15.90 -12.08 -22.52
C LEU A 338 -14.44 -11.65 -22.69
N GLN A 339 -14.19 -10.72 -23.62
CA GLN A 339 -12.87 -10.17 -23.87
C GLN A 339 -12.53 -9.10 -22.82
N THR A 340 -11.23 -8.95 -22.55
CA THR A 340 -10.73 -7.90 -21.67
C THR A 340 -10.89 -6.54 -22.36
N PRO A 341 -11.45 -5.51 -21.69
CA PRO A 341 -11.54 -4.18 -22.29
C PRO A 341 -10.15 -3.66 -22.73
N PRO A 342 -10.05 -2.93 -23.85
CA PRO A 342 -8.77 -2.41 -24.32
C PRO A 342 -8.12 -1.49 -23.29
N GLY A 343 -6.80 -1.57 -23.12
CA GLY A 343 -6.08 -0.79 -22.09
C GLY A 343 -6.12 -1.38 -20.68
N VAL A 344 -6.91 -2.45 -20.44
CA VAL A 344 -6.87 -3.22 -19.20
C VAL A 344 -6.30 -4.60 -19.49
N SER A 345 -5.05 -4.81 -19.08
CA SER A 345 -4.45 -6.15 -19.08
C SER A 345 -4.72 -6.81 -17.74
N TYR A 346 -5.52 -7.89 -17.73
CA TYR A 346 -5.57 -8.81 -16.60
C TYR A 346 -4.28 -9.67 -16.60
N ALA A 347 -3.14 -9.01 -16.47
CA ALA A 347 -1.84 -9.63 -16.39
C ALA A 347 -1.53 -9.94 -14.93
N PHE A 348 -1.70 -11.20 -14.54
CA PHE A 348 -1.20 -11.66 -13.26
C PHE A 348 0.24 -12.11 -13.44
N LYS A 349 1.12 -11.64 -12.54
CA LYS A 349 2.53 -12.06 -12.52
C LYS A 349 2.59 -13.49 -12.03
N THR A 350 3.06 -14.39 -12.89
CA THR A 350 3.40 -15.76 -12.48
C THR A 350 4.60 -15.75 -11.55
N ALA A 351 4.88 -16.88 -10.90
CA ALA A 351 6.01 -17.03 -9.96
C ALA A 351 7.37 -16.66 -10.58
N ASP A 352 7.49 -16.75 -11.91
CA ASP A 352 8.70 -16.44 -12.68
C ASP A 352 8.76 -14.98 -13.16
N GLY A 353 7.80 -14.13 -12.75
CA GLY A 353 7.71 -12.73 -13.16
C GLY A 353 7.13 -12.50 -14.56
N ALA A 354 6.76 -13.57 -15.28
CA ALA A 354 6.10 -13.48 -16.58
C ALA A 354 4.61 -13.12 -16.43
N GLU A 355 4.17 -12.12 -17.18
CA GLU A 355 2.77 -11.69 -17.25
C GLU A 355 2.00 -12.58 -18.22
N VAL A 356 1.04 -13.36 -17.69
CA VAL A 356 0.17 -14.19 -18.54
C VAL A 356 -1.16 -13.48 -18.73
N PRO A 357 -1.56 -13.15 -19.96
CA PRO A 357 -2.88 -12.59 -20.23
C PRO A 357 -3.96 -13.65 -19.93
N MET A 358 -4.91 -13.29 -19.06
CA MET A 358 -6.01 -14.17 -18.68
C MET A 358 -7.34 -13.64 -19.22
N GLU A 359 -8.19 -14.54 -19.71
CA GLU A 359 -9.57 -14.22 -20.09
C GLU A 359 -10.44 -13.99 -18.84
N PHE A 360 -11.48 -13.17 -18.97
CA PHE A 360 -12.37 -12.91 -17.84
C PHE A 360 -13.15 -14.19 -17.46
N PRO A 361 -13.28 -14.54 -16.17
CA PRO A 361 -13.82 -15.83 -15.76
C PRO A 361 -15.24 -16.11 -16.25
N ALA A 362 -15.45 -17.26 -16.90
CA ALA A 362 -16.75 -17.63 -17.46
C ALA A 362 -17.85 -17.86 -16.39
N ASP A 363 -17.49 -18.14 -15.14
CA ASP A 363 -18.41 -18.40 -14.02
C ASP A 363 -19.07 -17.13 -13.46
N VAL A 364 -18.48 -15.96 -13.68
CA VAL A 364 -18.98 -14.68 -13.21
C VAL A 364 -20.19 -14.23 -14.03
N LYS A 365 -21.29 -13.80 -13.40
CA LYS A 365 -22.47 -13.31 -14.15
C LYS A 365 -22.30 -11.88 -14.68
N ALA A 366 -21.70 -11.02 -13.87
CA ALA A 366 -21.39 -9.64 -14.23
C ALA A 366 -20.22 -9.59 -15.24
N ARG A 367 -20.39 -8.89 -16.35
CA ARG A 367 -19.40 -8.85 -17.44
C ARG A 367 -18.78 -7.46 -17.62
N PRO A 368 -17.47 -7.37 -17.90
CA PRO A 368 -16.81 -6.10 -18.21
C PRO A 368 -17.06 -5.72 -19.67
N TYR A 369 -18.25 -5.21 -19.98
CA TYR A 369 -18.52 -4.70 -21.33
C TYR A 369 -17.70 -3.45 -21.63
N VAL A 370 -17.31 -3.28 -22.89
CA VAL A 370 -16.54 -2.12 -23.35
C VAL A 370 -17.38 -0.85 -23.22
N TRP A 371 -18.66 -0.91 -23.59
CA TRP A 371 -19.56 0.23 -23.47
C TRP A 371 -19.76 0.69 -22.02
N ALA A 372 -19.67 -0.23 -21.06
CA ALA A 372 -19.80 0.08 -19.64
C ALA A 372 -18.57 0.82 -19.09
N GLN A 373 -17.38 0.55 -19.62
CA GLN A 373 -16.17 1.31 -19.27
C GLN A 373 -16.29 2.75 -19.78
N TRP A 374 -16.75 2.93 -21.01
CA TRP A 374 -16.88 4.25 -21.62
C TRP A 374 -17.83 5.17 -20.86
N ILE A 375 -19.05 4.71 -20.56
CA ILE A 375 -20.02 5.52 -19.82
C ILE A 375 -19.63 5.77 -18.35
N SER A 376 -18.64 5.06 -17.82
CA SER A 376 -18.09 5.27 -16.47
C SER A 376 -16.80 6.09 -16.47
N GLY A 377 -16.37 6.60 -17.62
CA GLY A 377 -15.16 7.43 -17.74
C GLY A 377 -13.85 6.65 -17.68
N LEU A 378 -13.90 5.31 -17.75
CA LEU A 378 -12.72 4.46 -17.86
C LEU A 378 -12.33 4.35 -19.34
N THR A 379 -11.46 5.24 -19.80
CA THR A 379 -10.99 5.27 -21.20
C THR A 379 -10.26 4.00 -21.57
N SER A 380 -10.69 3.37 -22.66
CA SER A 380 -9.91 2.35 -23.37
C SER A 380 -9.26 3.00 -24.59
N VAL A 381 -7.94 2.87 -24.71
CA VAL A 381 -7.18 3.43 -25.84
C VAL A 381 -7.63 2.72 -27.12
N GLY A 382 -8.38 3.40 -27.99
CA GLY A 382 -8.78 2.86 -29.28
C GLY A 382 -9.65 3.82 -30.11
N HIS A 383 -9.41 3.87 -31.43
CA HIS A 383 -10.11 4.69 -32.43
C HIS A 383 -11.57 4.25 -32.71
N ARG A 384 -12.37 3.96 -31.69
CA ARG A 384 -13.79 3.61 -31.86
C ARG A 384 -14.67 4.77 -31.42
N LEU A 385 -15.71 5.07 -32.20
CA LEU A 385 -16.73 6.06 -31.87
C LEU A 385 -17.38 5.69 -30.53
N GLU A 386 -17.20 6.54 -29.53
CA GLU A 386 -17.70 6.32 -28.18
C GLU A 386 -19.22 6.55 -28.14
N PRO A 387 -20.03 5.56 -27.72
CA PRO A 387 -21.47 5.72 -27.61
C PRO A 387 -21.79 6.63 -26.42
N SER A 388 -22.56 7.69 -26.67
CA SER A 388 -23.06 8.55 -25.61
C SER A 388 -24.00 7.80 -24.66
N VAL A 389 -24.10 8.26 -23.41
CA VAL A 389 -25.02 7.71 -22.40
C VAL A 389 -26.45 7.65 -22.95
N ARG A 390 -26.89 8.69 -23.68
CA ARG A 390 -28.19 8.71 -24.37
C ARG A 390 -28.36 7.56 -25.36
N HIS A 391 -27.33 7.27 -26.16
CA HIS A 391 -27.38 6.18 -27.13
C HIS A 391 -27.41 4.81 -26.44
N VAL A 392 -26.61 4.62 -25.39
CA VAL A 392 -26.63 3.40 -24.56
C VAL A 392 -28.01 3.20 -23.93
N MET A 393 -28.59 4.25 -23.33
CA MET A 393 -29.91 4.21 -22.71
C MET A 393 -31.02 3.88 -23.71
N ALA A 394 -30.99 4.48 -24.91
CA ALA A 394 -31.95 4.17 -25.97
C ALA A 394 -31.87 2.70 -26.39
N ARG A 395 -30.65 2.17 -26.60
CA ARG A 395 -30.41 0.75 -26.94
C ARG A 395 -30.85 -0.19 -25.82
N LEU A 396 -30.55 0.12 -24.57
CA LEU A 396 -30.97 -0.68 -23.41
C LEU A 396 -32.49 -0.74 -23.28
N ARG A 397 -33.19 0.38 -23.50
CA ARG A 397 -34.66 0.43 -23.49
C ARG A 397 -35.26 -0.39 -24.62
N GLN A 398 -34.78 -0.21 -25.84
CA GLN A 398 -35.22 -0.99 -27.01
C GLN A 398 -34.99 -2.49 -26.79
N ARG A 399 -33.80 -2.86 -26.29
CA ARG A 399 -33.47 -4.26 -25.98
C ARG A 399 -34.32 -4.81 -24.85
N TYR A 400 -34.62 -4.02 -23.82
CA TYR A 400 -35.50 -4.42 -22.74
C TYR A 400 -36.93 -4.68 -23.23
N ALA A 401 -37.49 -3.80 -24.07
CA ALA A 401 -38.80 -4.00 -24.69
C ALA A 401 -38.85 -5.32 -25.50
N ALA A 402 -37.86 -5.54 -26.35
CA ALA A 402 -37.73 -6.77 -27.13
C ALA A 402 -37.62 -8.03 -26.25
N GLN A 403 -36.75 -8.01 -25.24
CA GLN A 403 -36.55 -9.15 -24.34
C GLN A 403 -37.78 -9.38 -23.45
N HIS A 404 -38.46 -8.33 -23.00
CA HIS A 404 -39.69 -8.46 -22.23
C HIS A 404 -40.80 -9.12 -23.06
N ALA A 405 -41.04 -8.64 -24.28
CA ALA A 405 -41.99 -9.26 -25.20
C ALA A 405 -41.63 -10.72 -25.50
N LEU A 406 -40.35 -10.99 -25.80
CA LEU A 406 -39.85 -12.34 -26.01
C LEU A 406 -40.13 -13.26 -24.81
N TYR A 407 -39.86 -12.82 -23.58
CA TYR A 407 -40.10 -13.65 -22.40
C TYR A 407 -41.60 -13.88 -22.15
N VAL A 408 -42.45 -12.88 -22.38
CA VAL A 408 -43.91 -13.06 -22.35
C VAL A 408 -44.34 -14.13 -23.37
N HIS A 409 -43.77 -14.09 -24.58
CA HIS A 409 -44.03 -15.09 -25.61
C HIS A 409 -43.51 -16.48 -25.24
N LEU A 410 -42.30 -16.57 -24.70
CA LEU A 410 -41.72 -17.84 -24.25
C LEU A 410 -42.54 -18.45 -23.11
N ASP A 411 -43.04 -17.66 -22.16
CA ASP A 411 -43.91 -18.14 -21.09
C ASP A 411 -45.27 -18.60 -21.63
N ALA A 412 -45.87 -17.86 -22.57
CA ALA A 412 -47.09 -18.31 -23.25
C ALA A 412 -46.88 -19.62 -24.02
N LEU A 413 -45.74 -19.78 -24.72
CA LEU A 413 -45.40 -20.99 -25.47
C LEU A 413 -45.14 -22.20 -24.55
N LYS A 414 -44.55 -22.00 -23.36
CA LYS A 414 -44.44 -23.06 -22.33
C LYS A 414 -45.82 -23.54 -21.88
N ASP A 415 -46.77 -22.63 -21.74
CA ASP A 415 -48.18 -22.94 -21.47
C ASP A 415 -48.93 -23.47 -22.70
N LYS A 416 -48.23 -23.72 -23.81
CA LYS A 416 -48.77 -24.22 -25.09
C LYS A 416 -49.75 -23.25 -25.76
N ARG A 417 -49.69 -21.97 -25.40
CA ARG A 417 -50.52 -20.90 -25.98
C ARG A 417 -49.73 -20.11 -27.01
N VAL A 418 -50.23 -20.09 -28.25
CA VAL A 418 -49.65 -19.30 -29.35
C VAL A 418 -50.47 -18.01 -29.50
N GLN A 419 -50.06 -16.95 -28.80
CA GLN A 419 -50.75 -15.66 -28.78
C GLN A 419 -50.21 -14.75 -29.89
N VAL A 420 -50.72 -14.89 -31.11
CA VAL A 420 -50.35 -14.04 -32.24
C VAL A 420 -50.94 -12.64 -32.13
N HIS A 421 -50.23 -11.66 -32.69
CA HIS A 421 -50.77 -10.32 -32.92
C HIS A 421 -52.11 -10.39 -33.70
N PRO A 422 -53.11 -9.54 -33.38
CA PRO A 422 -54.43 -9.56 -34.01
C PRO A 422 -54.41 -9.55 -35.55
N SER A 423 -53.44 -8.88 -36.16
CA SER A 423 -53.28 -8.79 -37.63
C SER A 423 -53.10 -10.13 -38.34
N ILE A 424 -52.64 -11.18 -37.66
CA ILE A 424 -52.40 -12.52 -38.24
C ILE A 424 -53.33 -13.57 -37.59
N ALA A 425 -54.21 -13.14 -36.68
CA ALA A 425 -55.11 -14.02 -35.93
C ALA A 425 -56.26 -14.59 -36.78
N HIS A 426 -56.50 -14.06 -37.99
CA HIS A 426 -57.65 -14.42 -38.84
C HIS A 426 -57.61 -15.84 -39.43
N VAL A 427 -56.44 -16.50 -39.43
CA VAL A 427 -56.29 -17.83 -40.03
C VAL A 427 -56.47 -18.91 -38.96
N SER A 428 -57.50 -19.75 -39.08
CA SER A 428 -57.72 -20.89 -38.16
C SER A 428 -56.65 -21.98 -38.37
N VAL A 429 -56.22 -22.61 -37.28
CA VAL A 429 -55.15 -23.64 -37.27
C VAL A 429 -55.64 -24.87 -36.54
N GLN A 430 -55.32 -26.04 -37.08
CA GLN A 430 -55.68 -27.35 -36.54
C GLN A 430 -54.50 -27.98 -35.79
N THR A 431 -53.26 -27.73 -36.21
CA THR A 431 -52.03 -28.22 -35.58
C THR A 431 -51.79 -27.61 -34.19
N LYS A 432 -51.56 -28.45 -33.18
CA LYS A 432 -51.35 -28.03 -31.78
C LYS A 432 -49.87 -28.07 -31.39
N LEU A 433 -49.43 -27.08 -30.61
CA LEU A 433 -48.14 -27.13 -29.92
C LEU A 433 -48.26 -28.03 -28.70
N THR A 434 -47.55 -29.16 -28.68
CA THR A 434 -47.65 -30.15 -27.60
C THR A 434 -46.60 -29.95 -26.52
N SER A 435 -45.42 -29.46 -26.89
CA SER A 435 -44.33 -29.15 -25.96
C SER A 435 -43.49 -27.97 -26.45
N PHE A 436 -43.00 -27.17 -25.50
CA PHE A 436 -42.01 -26.12 -25.74
C PHE A 436 -41.05 -26.07 -24.54
N ALA A 437 -39.82 -26.56 -24.74
CA ALA A 437 -38.85 -26.72 -23.66
C ALA A 437 -37.51 -26.08 -24.02
N LYS A 438 -36.83 -25.50 -23.04
CA LYS A 438 -35.49 -24.95 -23.20
C LYS A 438 -34.46 -26.09 -23.22
N LEU A 439 -33.53 -26.05 -24.18
CA LEU A 439 -32.43 -27.00 -24.30
C LEU A 439 -31.16 -26.46 -23.61
N SER A 440 -30.30 -27.37 -23.16
CA SER A 440 -28.99 -27.00 -22.64
C SER A 440 -28.04 -26.68 -23.80
N LYS A 441 -27.11 -25.75 -23.59
CA LYS A 441 -26.12 -25.33 -24.61
C LYS A 441 -25.15 -26.44 -25.03
N ARG A 442 -25.14 -27.58 -24.34
CA ARG A 442 -24.20 -28.70 -24.53
C ARG A 442 -24.92 -30.04 -24.69
N ASP A 443 -26.16 -30.03 -25.18
CA ASP A 443 -26.82 -31.28 -25.56
C ASP A 443 -26.28 -31.74 -26.92
N ASP A 444 -25.99 -33.04 -27.08
CA ASP A 444 -25.45 -33.62 -28.34
C ASP A 444 -26.33 -33.26 -29.55
N VAL A 445 -27.65 -33.18 -29.33
CA VAL A 445 -28.65 -32.79 -30.34
C VAL A 445 -28.47 -31.33 -30.78
N THR A 446 -28.14 -30.41 -29.87
CA THR A 446 -27.93 -29.00 -30.22
C THR A 446 -26.65 -28.79 -31.02
N MET A 447 -25.58 -29.52 -30.67
CA MET A 447 -24.29 -29.44 -31.34
C MET A 447 -24.32 -30.05 -32.75
N ALA A 448 -25.08 -31.13 -32.93
CA ALA A 448 -25.26 -31.76 -34.25
C ALA A 448 -26.05 -30.87 -35.22
N VAL A 449 -26.98 -30.07 -34.70
CA VAL A 449 -27.90 -29.25 -35.52
C VAL A 449 -27.39 -27.83 -35.73
N PHE A 450 -26.69 -27.27 -34.74
CA PHE A 450 -26.10 -25.94 -34.80
C PHE A 450 -24.58 -26.05 -34.58
N PRO A 451 -23.81 -26.37 -35.64
CA PRO A 451 -22.36 -26.59 -35.52
C PRO A 451 -21.59 -25.35 -35.07
N GLU A 452 -22.11 -24.15 -35.34
CA GLU A 452 -21.60 -22.87 -34.83
C GLU A 452 -22.56 -22.30 -33.77
N PRO A 453 -22.34 -22.57 -32.47
CA PRO A 453 -23.18 -22.02 -31.44
C PRO A 453 -22.93 -20.51 -31.30
N ALA A 454 -23.94 -19.71 -31.65
CA ALA A 454 -23.86 -18.26 -31.48
C ALA A 454 -23.70 -17.90 -29.99
N ASP A 455 -22.73 -17.04 -29.66
CA ASP A 455 -22.48 -16.62 -28.28
C ASP A 455 -23.73 -15.94 -27.69
N GLY A 456 -24.08 -16.34 -26.47
CA GLY A 456 -25.28 -15.87 -25.79
C GLY A 456 -26.62 -16.37 -26.34
N ALA A 457 -26.65 -17.22 -27.39
CA ALA A 457 -27.91 -17.75 -27.91
C ALA A 457 -28.60 -18.71 -26.94
N THR A 458 -29.93 -18.77 -27.03
CA THR A 458 -30.78 -19.71 -26.29
C THR A 458 -31.43 -20.69 -27.26
N TYR A 459 -31.49 -21.96 -26.86
CA TYR A 459 -32.01 -23.05 -27.70
C TYR A 459 -33.28 -23.60 -27.09
N PHE A 460 -34.27 -23.90 -27.93
CA PHE A 460 -35.55 -24.46 -27.53
C PHE A 460 -35.94 -25.62 -28.44
N ARG A 461 -36.70 -26.58 -27.89
CA ARG A 461 -37.35 -27.66 -28.61
C ARG A 461 -38.85 -27.43 -28.56
N ALA A 462 -39.47 -27.25 -29.72
CA ALA A 462 -40.91 -27.17 -29.90
C ALA A 462 -41.40 -28.45 -30.59
N ALA A 463 -42.46 -29.08 -30.08
CA ALA A 463 -43.08 -30.23 -30.72
C ALA A 463 -44.50 -29.89 -31.17
N PHE A 464 -44.84 -30.25 -32.40
CA PHE A 464 -46.11 -29.96 -33.03
C PHE A 464 -46.83 -31.27 -33.37
N ALA A 465 -48.09 -31.36 -32.98
CA ALA A 465 -48.98 -32.46 -33.33
C ALA A 465 -50.08 -31.97 -34.28
N PRO A 466 -50.07 -32.42 -35.54
CA PRO A 466 -51.16 -32.18 -36.49
C PRO A 466 -52.44 -32.93 -36.07
N PRO A 467 -53.61 -32.55 -36.62
CA PRO A 467 -54.86 -33.25 -36.33
C PRO A 467 -54.77 -34.75 -36.68
N GLY A 468 -55.03 -35.61 -35.69
CA GLY A 468 -54.95 -37.07 -35.84
C GLY A 468 -53.62 -37.70 -35.43
N ASP A 469 -52.67 -36.93 -34.87
CA ASP A 469 -51.39 -37.40 -34.30
C ASP A 469 -50.42 -38.13 -35.26
N LEU A 470 -50.79 -38.28 -36.54
CA LEU A 470 -49.94 -38.81 -37.61
C LEU A 470 -49.10 -37.65 -38.17
N GLY A 471 -47.77 -37.73 -38.11
CA GLY A 471 -46.89 -36.70 -38.68
C GLY A 471 -46.35 -35.67 -37.68
N ARG A 472 -45.96 -36.10 -36.47
CA ARG A 472 -45.39 -35.21 -35.44
C ARG A 472 -44.04 -34.64 -35.87
N VAL A 473 -43.91 -33.31 -35.74
CA VAL A 473 -42.70 -32.56 -36.12
C VAL A 473 -42.10 -31.87 -34.91
N VAL A 474 -40.78 -31.94 -34.82
CA VAL A 474 -39.98 -31.27 -33.81
C VAL A 474 -39.23 -30.12 -34.48
N ALA A 475 -39.39 -28.90 -33.95
CA ALA A 475 -38.61 -27.74 -34.35
C ALA A 475 -37.60 -27.39 -33.26
N LEU A 476 -36.33 -27.33 -33.65
CA LEU A 476 -35.25 -26.80 -32.83
C LEU A 476 -35.09 -25.31 -33.17
N VAL A 477 -35.25 -24.46 -32.16
CA VAL A 477 -35.27 -23.01 -32.31
C VAL A 477 -34.04 -22.41 -31.64
N GLN A 478 -33.22 -21.69 -32.41
CA GLN A 478 -32.09 -20.91 -31.94
C GLN A 478 -32.49 -19.44 -31.89
N ILE A 479 -32.44 -18.83 -30.70
CA ILE A 479 -32.75 -17.41 -30.49
C ILE A 479 -31.46 -16.67 -30.13
N SER A 480 -31.08 -15.73 -30.98
CA SER A 480 -29.93 -14.86 -30.79
C SER A 480 -30.22 -13.80 -29.71
N PRO A 481 -29.23 -13.36 -28.89
CA PRO A 481 -29.45 -12.23 -27.99
C PRO A 481 -29.74 -10.93 -28.75
N ASP A 482 -29.50 -10.91 -30.07
CA ASP A 482 -29.83 -9.79 -30.94
C ASP A 482 -31.32 -9.68 -31.32
N TYR A 483 -32.20 -10.53 -30.78
CA TYR A 483 -33.64 -10.43 -31.03
C TYR A 483 -34.19 -9.00 -30.79
N PRO A 484 -35.04 -8.45 -31.69
CA PRO A 484 -35.59 -9.07 -32.91
C PRO A 484 -34.76 -8.82 -34.18
N THR A 485 -33.64 -8.08 -34.13
CA THR A 485 -32.88 -7.72 -35.33
C THR A 485 -32.27 -8.94 -36.02
N VAL A 486 -31.74 -9.87 -35.23
CA VAL A 486 -31.44 -11.23 -35.68
C VAL A 486 -32.62 -12.13 -35.33
N ARG A 487 -33.23 -12.68 -36.38
CA ARG A 487 -34.44 -13.50 -36.25
C ARG A 487 -34.13 -14.88 -35.66
N PRO A 488 -35.09 -15.51 -34.97
CA PRO A 488 -34.96 -16.89 -34.55
C PRO A 488 -34.79 -17.83 -35.75
N ARG A 489 -33.88 -18.80 -35.62
CA ARG A 489 -33.62 -19.83 -36.64
C ARG A 489 -34.29 -21.13 -36.24
N PHE A 490 -35.07 -21.70 -37.15
CA PHE A 490 -35.80 -22.96 -36.98
C PHE A 490 -35.14 -24.06 -37.79
N VAL A 491 -34.88 -25.21 -37.16
CA VAL A 491 -34.49 -26.45 -37.84
C VAL A 491 -35.50 -27.53 -37.54
N LEU A 492 -36.09 -28.12 -38.58
CA LEU A 492 -37.18 -29.09 -38.46
C LEU A 492 -36.65 -30.52 -38.55
N GLN A 493 -37.18 -31.38 -37.69
CA GLN A 493 -36.86 -32.80 -37.60
C GLN A 493 -38.14 -33.62 -37.37
N HIS A 494 -38.10 -34.88 -37.76
CA HIS A 494 -39.14 -35.83 -37.42
C HIS A 494 -39.09 -36.20 -35.94
N ASP A 495 -40.25 -36.41 -35.32
CA ASP A 495 -40.30 -36.98 -33.98
C ASP A 495 -40.01 -38.49 -34.00
N LEU A 496 -39.38 -39.01 -32.94
CA LEU A 496 -38.99 -40.41 -32.80
C LEU A 496 -40.26 -41.28 -32.66
N GLY A 497 -40.79 -41.76 -33.79
CA GLY A 497 -42.01 -42.57 -33.87
C GLY A 497 -43.07 -42.08 -34.86
N SER A 498 -42.78 -41.04 -35.65
CA SER A 498 -43.72 -40.50 -36.65
C SER A 498 -43.67 -41.23 -38.00
N THR A 499 -44.80 -41.22 -38.72
CA THR A 499 -44.90 -41.58 -40.14
C THR A 499 -44.05 -40.64 -41.03
N VAL A 500 -43.72 -41.07 -42.25
CA VAL A 500 -42.81 -40.40 -43.23
C VAL A 500 -43.34 -39.05 -43.75
N VAL A 501 -44.53 -38.61 -43.31
CA VAL A 501 -45.13 -37.31 -43.65
C VAL A 501 -44.93 -36.35 -42.47
N PRO A 502 -44.41 -35.13 -42.66
CA PRO A 502 -43.93 -34.50 -43.90
C PRO A 502 -42.64 -35.15 -44.43
N THR A 503 -42.46 -35.27 -45.74
CA THR A 503 -41.18 -35.75 -46.32
C THR A 503 -40.02 -34.81 -45.98
N THR A 504 -38.78 -35.30 -46.06
CA THR A 504 -37.58 -34.49 -45.77
C THR A 504 -37.47 -33.22 -46.63
N ASN A 505 -37.96 -33.26 -47.88
CA ASN A 505 -38.00 -32.08 -48.75
C ASN A 505 -39.06 -31.07 -48.28
N GLN A 506 -40.26 -31.55 -47.91
CA GLN A 506 -41.30 -30.70 -47.32
C GLN A 506 -40.82 -30.03 -46.01
N LEU A 507 -40.08 -30.75 -45.17
CA LEU A 507 -39.48 -30.16 -43.96
C LEU A 507 -38.45 -29.06 -44.28
N LYS A 508 -37.68 -29.20 -45.37
CA LYS A 508 -36.75 -28.16 -45.83
C LYS A 508 -37.51 -26.95 -46.37
N ASP A 509 -38.55 -27.15 -47.17
CA ASP A 509 -39.36 -26.08 -47.73
C ASP A 509 -40.08 -25.29 -46.61
N MET A 510 -40.60 -26.00 -45.62
CA MET A 510 -41.19 -25.38 -44.43
C MET A 510 -40.16 -24.61 -43.59
N ALA A 511 -38.94 -25.14 -43.44
CA ALA A 511 -37.86 -24.44 -42.76
C ALA A 511 -37.44 -23.18 -43.53
N ALA A 512 -37.40 -23.23 -44.87
CA ALA A 512 -37.14 -22.05 -45.71
C ALA A 512 -38.23 -21.00 -45.55
N GLU A 513 -39.52 -21.40 -45.57
CA GLU A 513 -40.66 -20.50 -45.35
C GLU A 513 -40.55 -19.75 -44.01
N VAL A 514 -40.19 -20.44 -42.93
CA VAL A 514 -40.11 -19.86 -41.59
C VAL A 514 -38.85 -19.03 -41.37
N ASN A 515 -37.74 -19.36 -42.03
CA ASN A 515 -36.44 -18.69 -41.82
C ASN A 515 -36.19 -17.55 -42.82
N GLU A 516 -36.40 -17.79 -44.12
CA GLU A 516 -36.07 -16.85 -45.20
C GLU A 516 -37.16 -15.79 -45.37
N PHE A 517 -38.44 -16.19 -45.30
CA PHE A 517 -39.59 -15.28 -45.49
C PHE A 517 -40.12 -14.69 -44.17
N ALA A 518 -39.36 -14.80 -43.10
CA ALA A 518 -39.72 -14.22 -41.81
C ALA A 518 -39.94 -12.70 -41.89
N SER A 519 -39.33 -12.01 -42.86
CA SER A 519 -39.53 -10.56 -43.10
C SER A 519 -40.95 -10.16 -43.41
N ASP A 520 -41.68 -11.05 -44.08
CA ASP A 520 -43.01 -10.77 -44.58
C ASP A 520 -44.07 -10.97 -43.48
N LEU A 521 -43.67 -11.56 -42.35
CA LEU A 521 -44.49 -11.82 -41.17
C LEU A 521 -44.63 -10.63 -40.22
N ILE A 522 -44.00 -9.49 -40.52
CA ILE A 522 -44.09 -8.27 -39.71
C ILE A 522 -45.06 -7.30 -40.40
N PRO A 523 -46.23 -6.99 -39.81
CA PRO A 523 -47.08 -5.89 -40.24
C PRO A 523 -46.28 -4.59 -40.31
N VAL A 524 -46.51 -3.76 -41.33
CA VAL A 524 -45.84 -2.46 -41.47
C VAL A 524 -46.28 -1.55 -40.32
N GLY A 525 -45.42 -1.39 -39.32
CA GLY A 525 -45.64 -0.58 -38.13
C GLY A 525 -44.73 -1.01 -36.97
N ASP A 526 -44.14 -0.04 -36.26
CA ASP A 526 -43.06 -0.24 -35.27
C ASP A 526 -43.37 -1.23 -34.13
N CYS A 527 -44.65 -1.52 -33.85
CA CYS A 527 -45.09 -2.33 -32.71
C CYS A 527 -44.97 -3.85 -32.92
N ALA A 528 -45.12 -4.35 -34.16
CA ALA A 528 -45.19 -5.79 -34.43
C ALA A 528 -43.81 -6.46 -34.63
N SER A 529 -42.73 -5.69 -34.54
CA SER A 529 -41.36 -6.18 -34.72
C SER A 529 -40.92 -7.16 -33.60
N TYR A 530 -41.56 -7.11 -32.43
CA TYR A 530 -41.24 -7.98 -31.29
C TYR A 530 -41.97 -9.34 -31.32
N ASP A 531 -42.92 -9.53 -32.23
CA ASP A 531 -43.80 -10.71 -32.30
C ASP A 531 -43.31 -11.79 -33.29
N VAL A 532 -42.16 -11.56 -33.92
CA VAL A 532 -41.57 -12.40 -34.98
C VAL A 532 -41.52 -13.88 -34.59
N LEU A 533 -41.09 -14.20 -33.35
CA LEU A 533 -41.03 -15.60 -32.91
C LEU A 533 -42.41 -16.28 -32.94
N ILE A 534 -43.45 -15.62 -32.43
CA ILE A 534 -44.79 -16.21 -32.39
C ILE A 534 -45.33 -16.32 -33.82
N HIS A 535 -45.08 -15.32 -34.67
CA HIS A 535 -45.48 -15.38 -36.08
C HIS A 535 -44.80 -16.52 -36.84
N GLN A 536 -43.52 -16.77 -36.58
CA GLN A 536 -42.80 -17.94 -37.13
C GLN A 536 -43.41 -19.26 -36.65
N VAL A 537 -43.74 -19.38 -35.36
CA VAL A 537 -44.44 -20.56 -34.82
C VAL A 537 -45.81 -20.75 -35.48
N ARG A 538 -46.58 -19.68 -35.67
CA ARG A 538 -47.90 -19.74 -36.34
C ARG A 538 -47.78 -20.17 -37.80
N THR A 539 -46.81 -19.62 -38.51
CA THR A 539 -46.52 -19.93 -39.91
C THR A 539 -46.20 -21.41 -40.07
N LEU A 540 -45.42 -21.96 -39.14
CA LEU A 540 -45.10 -23.38 -39.09
C LEU A 540 -46.34 -24.25 -38.84
N GLN A 541 -47.23 -23.86 -37.92
CA GLN A 541 -48.50 -24.59 -37.71
C GLN A 541 -49.35 -24.64 -38.98
N LEU A 542 -49.45 -23.51 -39.68
CA LEU A 542 -50.19 -23.45 -40.96
C LEU A 542 -49.53 -24.30 -42.04
N CYS A 543 -48.20 -24.33 -42.11
CA CYS A 543 -47.49 -25.15 -43.09
C CYS A 543 -47.74 -26.64 -42.82
N LEU A 544 -47.79 -27.05 -41.56
CA LEU A 544 -48.14 -28.42 -41.18
C LEU A 544 -49.58 -28.74 -41.57
N ASP A 545 -50.54 -27.84 -41.33
CA ASP A 545 -51.93 -28.04 -41.74
C ASP A 545 -52.06 -28.20 -43.27
N GLU A 546 -51.33 -27.40 -44.06
CA GLU A 546 -51.32 -27.50 -45.53
C GLU A 546 -50.74 -28.83 -46.02
N VAL A 547 -49.63 -29.29 -45.45
CA VAL A 547 -49.01 -30.57 -45.82
C VAL A 547 -49.91 -31.75 -45.45
N HIS A 548 -50.62 -31.68 -44.33
CA HIS A 548 -51.57 -32.72 -43.92
C HIS A 548 -52.86 -32.71 -44.76
N ALA A 549 -53.35 -31.53 -45.13
CA ALA A 549 -54.51 -31.39 -46.01
C ALA A 549 -54.24 -31.88 -47.44
N ALA A 550 -52.99 -31.83 -47.89
CA ALA A 550 -52.60 -32.12 -49.25
C ALA A 550 -52.04 -33.52 -49.49
N SER A 551 -52.48 -34.53 -48.73
CA SER A 551 -52.07 -35.93 -48.93
C SER A 551 -52.52 -36.56 -50.28
N LYS A 552 -52.79 -35.76 -51.33
CA LYS A 552 -52.89 -36.22 -52.73
C LYS A 552 -51.63 -35.81 -53.51
N PRO A 553 -51.01 -36.72 -54.27
CA PRO A 553 -49.62 -36.63 -54.70
C PRO A 553 -49.46 -35.88 -56.04
N THR A 554 -49.84 -34.61 -56.12
CA THR A 554 -49.54 -33.79 -57.30
C THR A 554 -49.11 -32.39 -56.87
N GLU A 555 -47.83 -32.09 -57.13
CA GLU A 555 -47.13 -30.80 -57.01
C GLU A 555 -47.53 -29.92 -55.82
N HIS A 556 -46.86 -30.15 -54.70
CA HIS A 556 -46.95 -29.24 -53.55
C HIS A 556 -45.83 -28.19 -53.61
N VAL A 557 -46.17 -26.96 -54.00
CA VAL A 557 -45.32 -25.78 -53.80
C VAL A 557 -45.78 -25.09 -52.52
N VAL A 558 -45.05 -25.31 -51.42
CA VAL A 558 -45.25 -24.55 -50.17
C VAL A 558 -45.06 -23.05 -50.50
N GLY A 559 -46.01 -22.20 -50.09
CA GLY A 559 -45.87 -20.73 -50.23
C GLY A 559 -46.45 -20.07 -51.50
N ALA A 560 -46.98 -20.81 -52.49
CA ALA A 560 -47.61 -20.20 -53.68
C ALA A 560 -49.00 -19.58 -53.37
N ARG A 561 -49.82 -20.26 -52.55
CA ARG A 561 -51.16 -19.75 -52.14
C ARG A 561 -51.12 -18.64 -51.08
N ARG A 562 -50.04 -18.55 -50.28
CA ARG A 562 -49.91 -17.52 -49.24
C ARG A 562 -49.50 -16.17 -49.77
N ARG A 563 -48.69 -16.13 -50.83
CA ARG A 563 -48.30 -14.89 -51.50
C ARG A 563 -49.50 -14.16 -52.12
N SER A 564 -50.50 -14.89 -52.61
CA SER A 564 -51.74 -14.27 -53.10
C SER A 564 -52.67 -13.79 -51.96
N THR A 565 -52.72 -14.47 -50.81
CA THR A 565 -53.61 -14.05 -49.70
C THR A 565 -53.04 -12.90 -48.88
N LEU A 566 -51.71 -12.87 -48.67
CA LEU A 566 -51.01 -11.73 -48.06
C LEU A 566 -50.93 -10.50 -49.00
N SER A 567 -50.89 -10.69 -50.33
CA SER A 567 -50.99 -9.56 -51.28
C SER A 567 -52.41 -9.01 -51.36
N VAL A 568 -53.45 -9.86 -51.26
CA VAL A 568 -54.85 -9.41 -51.24
C VAL A 568 -55.14 -8.60 -49.98
N ALA A 569 -54.61 -9.00 -48.82
CA ALA A 569 -54.73 -8.22 -47.58
C ALA A 569 -54.01 -6.86 -47.65
N LYS A 570 -52.89 -6.76 -48.39
CA LYS A 570 -52.22 -5.46 -48.67
C LYS A 570 -53.01 -4.56 -49.63
N SER A 571 -53.89 -5.12 -50.47
CA SER A 571 -54.69 -4.35 -51.44
C SER A 571 -56.06 -3.90 -50.91
N THR A 572 -56.49 -4.38 -49.73
CA THR A 572 -57.79 -4.05 -49.15
C THR A 572 -57.75 -2.92 -48.12
N ASP A 573 -56.58 -2.35 -47.84
CA ASP A 573 -56.35 -1.21 -46.95
C ASP A 573 -55.77 0.01 -47.70
N GLU A 574 -56.22 0.26 -48.95
CA GLU A 574 -56.13 1.58 -49.60
C GLU A 574 -57.46 2.34 -49.53
#